data_AF-A0A2V8XVS3-F1
#
_entry.id   AF-A0A2V8XVS3-F1
#
_cell.length_a   1.000
_cell.length_b   1.000
_cell.length_c   1.000
_cell.angle_alpha   90.00
_cell.angle_beta   90.00
_cell.angle_gamma   90.00
#
_symmetry.space_group_name_H-M   'P 1'
#
loop_
_entity.id
_entity.type
_entity.pdbx_description
1 polymer ?
#
loop_
_entity_poly.entity_id
_entity_poly.type
_entity_poly.pdbx_seq_one_letter_code
_entity_poly.pdbx_strand_id
1 'polypeptide(L)' 'MKECVWLRPEAVAQIEFLEWTEADRLRHSKFAGLREDKSARLVVKEHVGEA' A
#
# COMPACT_ATOMS: atom_id res chain seq x y z
N MET A 1 6.22 -21.52 5.57
CA MET A 1 5.67 -20.33 4.88
C MET A 1 5.35 -20.74 3.46
N LYS A 2 4.26 -20.24 2.87
CA LYS A 2 4.00 -20.47 1.44
C LYS A 2 5.05 -19.69 0.62
N GLU A 3 5.41 -20.23 -0.53
CA GLU A 3 6.29 -19.54 -1.47
C GLU A 3 5.62 -18.25 -1.98
N CYS A 4 6.42 -17.20 -2.17
CA CYS A 4 5.93 -15.97 -2.77
C CYS A 4 5.70 -16.20 -4.28
N VAL A 5 4.54 -15.80 -4.77
CA VAL A 5 4.21 -15.81 -6.19
C VAL A 5 4.20 -14.38 -6.72
N TRP A 6 4.86 -14.16 -7.85
CA TRP A 6 4.85 -12.87 -8.52
C TRP A 6 3.52 -12.68 -9.25
N LEU A 7 2.97 -11.47 -9.17
CA LEU A 7 1.74 -11.07 -9.84
C LEU A 7 1.98 -9.83 -10.71
N ARG A 8 1.09 -9.57 -11.66
CA ARG A 8 1.06 -8.29 -12.37
C ARG A 8 0.64 -7.17 -11.40
N PRO A 9 1.25 -5.97 -11.46
CA PRO A 9 0.97 -4.88 -10.53
C PRO A 9 -0.32 -4.14 -10.90
N GLU A 10 -1.47 -4.82 -10.76
CA GLU A 10 -2.79 -4.34 -11.16
C GLU A 10 -3.70 -4.06 -9.95
N ALA A 11 -3.66 -4.92 -8.93
CA ALA A 11 -4.51 -4.79 -7.75
C ALA A 11 -4.00 -3.71 -6.79
N VAL A 12 -4.91 -2.86 -6.31
CA VAL A 12 -4.62 -1.84 -5.29
C VAL A 12 -5.22 -2.27 -3.96
N ALA A 13 -4.44 -2.13 -2.89
CA ALA A 13 -4.90 -2.37 -1.52
C ALA A 13 -4.80 -1.08 -0.70
N GLN A 14 -5.78 -0.86 0.16
CA GLN A 14 -5.70 0.13 1.23
C GLN A 14 -5.08 -0.50 2.47
N ILE A 15 -4.08 0.19 3.02
CA ILE A 15 -3.31 -0.26 4.19
C ILE A 15 -3.45 0.80 5.29
N GLU A 16 -3.88 0.38 6.47
CA GLU A 16 -3.80 1.19 7.69
C GLU A 16 -2.38 1.02 8.27
N PHE A 17 -1.72 2.12 8.64
CA PHE A 17 -0.37 2.08 9.22
C PHE A 17 -0.12 3.26 10.16
N LEU A 18 0.86 3.14 11.04
CA LEU A 18 1.18 4.18 12.03
C LEU A 18 2.04 5.30 11.45
N GLU A 19 3.13 4.95 10.77
CA GLU A 19 4.07 5.91 10.18
C GLU A 19 4.86 5.30 9.01
N TRP A 20 5.42 6.17 8.19
CA TRP A 20 6.54 5.83 7.30
C TRP A 20 7.83 5.79 8.12
N THR A 21 8.63 4.73 7.96
CA THR A 21 9.98 4.68 8.54
C THR A 21 10.97 5.46 7.66
N GLU A 22 12.16 5.76 8.22
CA GLU A 22 13.27 6.38 7.48
C GLU A 22 13.75 5.54 6.29
N ALA A 23 13.44 4.23 6.28
CA ALA A 23 13.78 3.30 5.19
C ALA A 23 12.62 3.10 4.19
N ASP A 24 11.66 4.04 4.14
CA ASP A 24 10.50 4.02 3.24
C ASP A 24 9.61 2.77 3.38
N ARG A 25 9.40 2.30 4.62
CA ARG A 25 8.48 1.19 4.92
C ARG A 25 7.32 1.64 5.80
N LEU A 26 6.21 0.92 5.72
CA LEU A 26 5.06 1.12 6.60
C LEU A 26 5.31 0.45 7.96
N ARG A 27 5.20 1.19 9.07
CA ARG A 27 5.27 0.64 10.43
C ARG A 27 3.87 0.26 10.93
N HIS A 28 3.77 -0.93 11.54
CA HIS A 28 2.50 -1.50 12.03
C HIS A 28 1.40 -1.59 10.95
N SER A 29 1.77 -2.05 9.75
CA SER A 29 0.84 -2.16 8.62
C SER A 29 -0.24 -3.22 8.83
N LYS A 30 -1.48 -2.87 8.49
CA LYS A 30 -2.65 -3.75 8.49
C LYS A 30 -3.41 -3.62 7.18
N PHE A 31 -3.80 -4.75 6.59
CA PHE A 31 -4.65 -4.77 5.41
C PHE A 31 -6.06 -4.28 5.77
N ALA A 32 -6.55 -3.25 5.08
CA ALA A 32 -7.91 -2.73 5.26
C ALA A 32 -8.87 -3.29 4.21
N GLY A 33 -8.44 -3.40 2.94
CA GLY A 33 -9.26 -3.89 1.85
C GLY A 33 -8.64 -3.65 0.48
N LEU A 34 -9.24 -4.23 -0.56
CA LEU A 34 -8.91 -3.91 -1.97
C LEU A 34 -9.65 -2.66 -2.43
N ARG A 35 -9.04 -1.93 -3.37
CA ARG A 35 -9.56 -0.70 -3.98
C ARG A 35 -9.71 -0.89 -5.48
N GLU A 36 -10.82 -1.50 -5.89
CA GLU A 36 -11.15 -1.71 -7.30
C GLU A 36 -11.47 -0.40 -8.03
N ASP A 37 -11.77 0.66 -7.28
CA ASP A 37 -12.05 2.01 -7.76
C ASP A 37 -10.78 2.81 -8.12
N LYS A 38 -9.58 2.34 -7.75
CA LYS A 38 -8.31 3.05 -7.98
C LYS A 38 -7.42 2.31 -8.98
N SER A 39 -6.81 3.07 -9.89
CA SER A 39 -5.76 2.56 -10.79
C SER A 39 -4.42 2.44 -10.06
N ALA A 40 -3.74 1.31 -10.21
CA ALA A 40 -2.41 1.07 -9.63
C ALA A 40 -1.37 2.12 -10.04
N ARG A 41 -1.52 2.74 -11.22
CA ARG A 41 -0.60 3.79 -11.70
C ARG A 41 -0.73 5.12 -10.97
N LEU A 42 -1.81 5.32 -10.22
CA LEU A 42 -2.07 6.55 -9.47
C LEU A 42 -1.62 6.44 -8.01
N VAL A 43 -1.18 5.26 -7.56
CA VAL A 43 -0.71 5.06 -6.19
C VAL A 43 0.66 5.71 -6.02
N VAL A 44 0.75 6.65 -5.08
CA VAL A 44 1.98 7.37 -4.73
C VAL A 44 2.19 7.32 -3.21
N LYS A 45 3.40 7.68 -2.76
CA LYS A 45 3.67 7.85 -1.33
C LYS A 45 2.93 9.09 -0.82
N GLU A 46 1.89 8.88 -0.03
CA GLU A 46 1.07 9.95 0.55
C GLU A 46 1.83 10.66 1.69
N HIS A 47 1.77 12.00 1.70
CA HIS A 47 2.36 12.86 2.74
C HIS A 47 1.26 13.62 3.48
N VAL A 48 1.45 13.88 4.77
CA VAL A 48 0.49 14.66 5.58
C VAL A 48 0.42 16.08 5.01
N GLY A 49 -0.69 16.43 4.35
CA GLY A 49 -0.92 17.75 3.77
C GLY A 49 -1.63 17.77 2.42
N GLU A 50 -1.75 16.62 1.73
CA GLU A 50 -2.52 16.50 0.50
C GLU A 50 -3.87 15.83 0.79
N ALA A 51 -4.91 16.66 0.89
CA ALA A 51 -6.32 16.26 0.88
C ALA A 51 -7.02 16.96 -0.28
#